data_AF-A0A2N2SCA7-F1
#
_entry.id   AF-A0A2N2SCA7-F1
#
_cell.length_a   1.000
_cell.length_b   1.000
_cell.length_c   1.000
_cell.angle_alpha   90.00
_cell.angle_beta   90.00
_cell.angle_gamma   90.00
#
_symmetry.space_group_name_H-M   'P 1'
#
loop_
_entity.id
_entity.type
_entity.pdbx_description
1 polymer ?
#
loop_
_entity_poly.entity_id
_entity_poly.type
_entity_poly.pdbx_seq_one_letter_code
_entity_poly.pdbx_strand_id
1 'polypeptide(L)' 'MLQNVDTGDIPPTASVLPERSVLRADVVQEPLSPETVLQNAPHQKEQQFKVPIVMENGQ' A
#
# COMPACT_ATOMS: atom_id res chain seq x y z
N MET A 1 -7.04 22.63 21.45
CA MET A 1 -5.71 22.08 21.13
C MET A 1 -5.81 21.48 19.73
N LEU A 2 -5.09 22.00 18.73
CA LEU A 2 -5.42 21.89 17.29
C LEU A 2 -6.81 22.42 16.90
N GLN A 3 -7.92 21.99 17.51
CA GLN A 3 -9.27 22.49 17.17
C GLN A 3 -9.54 24.00 17.47
N ASN A 4 -8.60 24.69 18.13
CA ASN A 4 -8.71 26.13 18.42
C ASN A 4 -7.79 26.97 17.51
N VAL A 5 -7.07 26.32 16.58
CA VAL A 5 -6.18 26.98 15.63
C VAL A 5 -6.96 27.12 14.33
N ASP A 6 -7.06 28.34 13.84
CA ASP A 6 -7.70 28.61 12.55
C ASP A 6 -6.75 28.20 11.41
N THR A 7 -7.19 27.23 10.61
CA THR A 7 -6.48 26.76 9.41
C THR A 7 -7.37 26.84 8.18
N GLY A 8 -8.49 27.58 8.22
CA GLY A 8 -9.46 27.66 7.12
C GLY A 8 -8.85 28.15 5.80
N ASP A 9 -7.84 29.01 5.90
CA ASP A 9 -7.16 29.64 4.76
C ASP A 9 -5.83 28.96 4.37
N ILE A 10 -5.44 27.89 5.08
CA ILE A 10 -4.16 27.21 4.85
C ILE A 10 -4.43 25.87 4.16
N PRO A 11 -3.94 25.65 2.93
CA PRO A 11 -4.08 24.36 2.28
C PRO A 11 -3.32 23.27 3.06
N PRO A 12 -3.80 22.02 3.06
CA PRO A 12 -3.11 20.93 3.74
C PRO A 12 -1.72 20.72 3.15
N THR A 13 -0.72 20.53 4.01
CA THR A 13 0.64 20.20 3.59
C THR A 13 0.75 18.69 3.36
N ALA A 14 0.77 18.26 2.09
CA ALA A 14 0.89 16.84 1.73
C ALA A 14 2.32 16.29 1.90
N SER A 15 3.33 17.13 1.66
CA SER A 15 4.75 16.81 1.78
C SER A 15 5.53 18.08 2.15
N VAL A 16 6.62 17.91 2.90
CA VAL A 16 7.55 19.01 3.23
C VAL A 16 8.54 19.31 2.10
N LEU A 17 8.63 18.41 1.10
CA LEU A 17 9.47 18.57 -0.07
C LEU A 17 8.66 19.19 -1.23
N PRO A 18 9.31 19.96 -2.12
CA PRO A 18 8.66 20.47 -3.32
C PRO A 18 8.00 19.35 -4.13
N GLU A 19 6.86 19.67 -4.73
CA GLU A 19 6.14 18.74 -5.58
C GLU A 19 7.00 18.34 -6.78
N ARG A 20 7.03 17.03 -7.05
CA ARG A 20 7.74 16.47 -8.19
C ARG A 20 6.99 15.26 -8.72
N SER A 21 6.70 15.26 -10.01
CA SER A 21 6.22 14.07 -10.71
C SER A 21 7.42 13.20 -11.08
N VAL A 22 7.67 12.16 -10.29
CA VAL A 22 8.74 11.20 -10.58
C VAL A 22 8.14 10.02 -11.34
N LEU A 23 8.52 9.88 -12.61
CA LEU A 23 8.16 8.72 -13.42
C LEU A 23 9.23 7.64 -13.29
N ARG A 24 8.79 6.38 -13.25
CA ARG A 24 9.67 5.21 -13.38
C ARG A 24 9.76 4.83 -14.86
N ALA A 25 10.97 4.51 -15.33
CA ALA A 25 11.17 3.98 -16.68
C ALA A 25 10.44 2.63 -16.85
N ASP A 26 9.87 2.40 -18.03
CA ASP A 26 9.18 1.16 -18.37
C ASP A 26 10.16 0.05 -18.74
N VAL A 27 10.87 -0.45 -17.73
CA VAL A 27 11.88 -1.50 -17.86
C VAL A 27 11.51 -2.65 -16.91
N VAL A 28 11.50 -3.87 -17.46
CA VAL A 28 11.26 -5.10 -16.69
C VAL A 28 12.42 -5.34 -15.73
N GLN A 29 12.11 -5.76 -14.50
CA GLN A 29 13.09 -6.15 -13.49
C GLN A 29 12.89 -7.62 -13.11
N GLU A 30 13.95 -8.22 -12.54
CA GLU A 30 13.89 -9.59 -12.03
C GLU A 30 12.87 -9.67 -10.88
N PRO A 31 11.85 -10.54 -10.97
CA PRO A 31 10.88 -10.73 -9.90
C PRO A 31 11.50 -11.52 -8.74
N LEU A 32 10.93 -11.36 -7.54
CA LEU A 32 11.23 -12.24 -6.41
C LEU A 32 10.71 -13.66 -6.69
N SER A 33 11.40 -14.67 -6.18
CA SER A 33 10.91 -16.05 -6.25
C SER A 33 9.63 -16.23 -5.42
N PRO A 34 8.71 -17.12 -5.81
CA PRO A 34 7.50 -17.41 -5.02
C PRO A 34 7.80 -17.79 -3.57
N GLU A 35 8.88 -18.54 -3.34
CA GLU A 35 9.35 -18.90 -1.99
C GLU A 35 9.67 -17.67 -1.14
N THR A 36 10.40 -16.69 -1.70
CA THR A 36 10.75 -15.45 -1.00
C THR A 36 9.50 -14.61 -0.72
N VAL A 37 8.60 -14.52 -1.69
CA VAL A 37 7.36 -13.74 -1.57
C VAL A 37 6.44 -14.31 -0.48
N LEU A 38 6.38 -15.64 -0.36
CA LEU A 38 5.46 -16.32 0.55
C LEU A 38 6.06 -16.61 1.93
N GLN A 39 7.34 -16.33 2.14
CA GLN A 39 8.08 -16.67 3.37
C GLN A 39 7.35 -16.25 4.67
N ASN A 40 6.65 -15.12 4.64
CA ASN A 40 5.93 -14.56 5.78
C ASN A 40 4.41 -14.67 5.67
N ALA A 41 3.89 -15.42 4.68
CA ALA A 41 2.45 -15.59 4.50
C ALA A 41 1.86 -16.40 5.68
N PRO A 42 0.84 -15.87 6.41
CA PRO A 42 0.22 -16.60 7.53
C PRO A 42 -0.36 -17.96 7.11
N HIS A 43 -0.93 -18.00 5.90
CA HIS A 43 -1.41 -19.22 5.26
C HIS A 43 -1.05 -19.20 3.78
N GLN A 44 -0.53 -20.32 3.29
CA GLN A 44 -0.19 -20.52 1.89
C GLN A 44 -0.74 -21.86 1.39
N LYS A 45 -1.03 -21.94 0.10
CA LYS A 45 -1.41 -23.19 -0.58
C LYS A 45 -0.91 -23.12 -2.01
N GLU A 46 -0.21 -24.16 -2.48
CA GLU A 46 0.19 -24.28 -3.91
C GLU A 46 0.91 -23.03 -4.47
N GLN A 47 1.87 -22.48 -3.72
CA GLN A 47 2.57 -21.23 -4.07
C GLN A 47 1.66 -20.00 -4.20
N GLN A 48 0.57 -19.94 -3.43
CA GLN A 48 -0.37 -18.82 -3.38
C GLN A 48 -0.67 -18.43 -1.94
N PHE A 49 -1.06 -17.16 -1.74
CA PHE A 49 -1.64 -16.71 -0.48
C PHE A 49 -3.02 -17.34 -0.30
N LYS A 50 -3.28 -17.94 0.87
CA LYS A 50 -4.59 -18.50 1.20
C LYS A 50 -5.32 -17.52 2.12
N VAL A 51 -6.48 -17.04 1.69
CA VAL A 51 -7.33 -16.11 2.45
C VAL A 51 -8.74 -16.68 2.65
N PRO A 52 -9.45 -16.27 3.70
CA PRO A 52 -10.89 -16.49 3.80
C PRO A 52 -11.62 -15.78 2.65
N ILE A 53 -12.65 -16.43 2.10
CA ILE A 53 -13.54 -15.78 1.13
C ILE A 53 -14.43 -14.79 1.89
N VAL A 54 -14.46 -13.53 1.47
CA VAL A 54 -15.35 -12.51 2.04
C VAL A 54 -16.59 -12.39 1.15
N MET A 55 -17.75 -12.74 1.69
CA MET A 55 -19.06 -12.58 1.05
C MET A 55 -19.93 -11.67 1.93
N GLU A 56 -20.86 -10.92 1.32
CA GLU A 56 -21.64 -9.84 1.96
C GLU A 56 -22.47 -10.31 3.17
N ASN A 57 -22.80 -11.59 3.26
CA ASN A 57 -23.43 -12.23 4.41
C ASN A 57 -22.63 -13.47 4.82
N GLY A 58 -21.56 -13.30 5.58
CA GLY A 58 -20.70 -14.40 6.07
C GLY A 58 -21.34 -15.31 7.12
N GLN A 59 -22.54 -15.83 6.82
CA GLN A 59 -23.01 -17.15 7.25
C GLN A 59 -23.00 -18.09 6.06
#